data_AF-A0A061BDI3-F1
#
_entry.id   AF-A0A061BDI3-F1
#
_cell.length_a   1.000
_cell.length_b   1.000
_cell.length_c   1.000
_cell.angle_alpha   90.00
_cell.angle_beta   90.00
_cell.angle_gamma   90.00
#
_symmetry.space_group_name_H-M   'P 1'
#
loop_
_entity.id
_entity.type
_entity.pdbx_description
1 polymer ?
#
loop_
_entity_poly.entity_id
_entity_poly.type
_entity_poly.pdbx_seq_one_letter_code
_entity_poly.pdbx_strand_id
1 'polypeptide(L)'
;MLIRQLLVIMSLLNDVFKGVVKGVRLSKDHIIESYIKVPIGLLLMLCALYGINEGIDFHFPASVALMLALFISLCLASLKWKHKVSQIVKIINIPAGFALRWINIFFTPAFIPLPLSSWISAREALTIAAIFIFGFVLAMVGMAYATVLMQRLFKKTRRSTVERAEELESSKESNLGASTSSYKNEQNIENTSKLEESNESSPTHSRSNSIGGLLSPVDTLRQVPQNVLDDIARGDEDELELQYRRSITLSRQATRREFEVATTMDDIVSNSHSTEPSTDGGIPSPPSPVAKPLSKGSVNIFIETKNKLFCRRASLAQTQQIERHLKIAYFIQNNFDYMVFTTLFIVSLPIYFTLDYAMPLHLSISIFTFLFMINVPPPKWRKYLHPVLCSVGISWLLYYIFSLMKHEDFLDSLRQYKTGRNYLRLFNHRQTNKPPGAGDVFSTLMDCSIVSLSISMFNYRDDLIRHFSQIVPVIIFMTVTNFFIYPIVCYKLGLSPENSLGFAGRSVTLALGTPFEDSLGGSQQLMACTTVVTGILGALFGQKMFKWMKIREDDYVTRGITLGLNCSAIATAHLLSIDPRAGAMSSLAFTLFGTLMVIFAAIPPLASVIRSWVGLE
;
A
#
# COMPACT_ATOMS: atom_id res chain seq x y z
N MET A 1 -49.81 -17.32 -11.22
CA MET A 1 -48.85 -16.98 -10.15
C MET A 1 -47.40 -17.19 -10.61
N LEU A 2 -47.05 -18.37 -11.14
CA LEU A 2 -45.72 -18.68 -11.72
C LEU A 2 -45.24 -17.70 -12.81
N ILE A 3 -46.10 -17.31 -13.76
CA ILE A 3 -45.74 -16.36 -14.84
C ILE A 3 -45.39 -14.97 -14.29
N ARG A 4 -46.08 -14.51 -13.24
CA ARG A 4 -45.75 -13.23 -12.57
C ARG A 4 -44.41 -13.32 -11.83
N GLN A 5 -44.09 -14.45 -11.21
CA GLN A 5 -42.79 -14.65 -10.57
C GLN A 5 -41.66 -14.71 -11.61
N LEU A 6 -41.88 -15.38 -12.74
CA LEU A 6 -40.93 -15.43 -13.86
C LEU A 6 -40.67 -14.05 -14.47
N LEU A 7 -41.71 -13.22 -14.65
CA LEU A 7 -41.58 -11.84 -15.13
C LEU A 7 -40.82 -10.94 -14.14
N VAL A 8 -41.03 -11.13 -12.83
CA VAL A 8 -40.29 -10.40 -11.79
C VAL A 8 -38.82 -10.83 -11.77
N ILE A 9 -38.54 -12.12 -11.94
CA ILE A 9 -37.16 -12.65 -12.04
C ILE A 9 -36.46 -12.13 -13.30
N MET A 10 -37.12 -12.12 -14.46
CA MET A 10 -36.58 -11.54 -15.69
C MET A 10 -36.33 -10.03 -15.57
N SER A 11 -37.22 -9.29 -14.91
CA SER A 11 -37.03 -7.86 -14.65
C SER A 11 -35.84 -7.62 -13.72
N LEU A 12 -35.69 -8.42 -12.66
CA LEU A 12 -34.54 -8.36 -11.75
C LEU A 12 -33.22 -8.68 -12.46
N LEU A 13 -33.20 -9.71 -13.31
CA LEU A 13 -32.04 -10.06 -14.14
C LEU A 13 -31.66 -8.93 -15.09
N ASN A 14 -32.64 -8.28 -15.73
CA ASN A 14 -32.39 -7.16 -16.63
C ASN A 14 -31.86 -5.92 -15.88
N ASP A 15 -32.39 -5.64 -14.69
CA ASP A 15 -31.93 -4.53 -13.84
C ASP A 15 -30.52 -4.80 -13.29
N VAL A 16 -30.20 -6.04 -12.90
CA VAL A 16 -28.84 -6.47 -12.53
C VAL A 16 -27.91 -6.34 -13.73
N PHE A 17 -28.30 -6.80 -14.92
CA PHE A 17 -27.48 -6.70 -16.13
C PHE A 17 -27.18 -5.24 -16.49
N LYS A 18 -28.20 -4.36 -16.49
CA LYS A 18 -28.01 -2.92 -16.72
C LYS A 18 -27.14 -2.28 -15.65
N GLY A 19 -27.31 -2.66 -14.38
CA GLY A 19 -26.46 -2.22 -13.27
C GLY A 19 -25.01 -2.67 -13.41
N VAL A 20 -24.76 -3.91 -13.83
CA VAL A 20 -23.43 -4.47 -14.11
C VAL A 20 -22.77 -3.74 -15.26
N VAL A 21 -23.47 -3.58 -16.39
CA VAL A 21 -22.93 -2.86 -17.56
C VAL A 21 -22.59 -1.42 -17.20
N LYS A 22 -23.47 -0.72 -16.46
CA LYS A 22 -23.20 0.65 -16.01
C LYS A 22 -22.06 0.72 -14.99
N GLY A 23 -21.98 -0.22 -14.05
CA GLY A 23 -20.89 -0.33 -13.07
C GLY A 23 -19.52 -0.62 -13.71
N VAL A 24 -19.46 -1.52 -14.70
CA VAL A 24 -18.25 -1.78 -15.48
C VAL A 24 -17.87 -0.56 -16.33
N ARG A 25 -18.85 0.15 -16.91
CA ARG A 25 -18.61 1.38 -17.66
C ARG A 25 -18.05 2.49 -16.77
N LEU A 26 -18.55 2.63 -15.54
CA LEU A 26 -18.06 3.56 -14.52
C LEU A 26 -16.65 3.18 -14.02
N SER A 27 -16.31 1.89 -14.07
CA SER A 27 -15.00 1.36 -13.64
C SER A 27 -13.94 1.41 -14.74
N LYS A 28 -14.25 1.94 -15.93
CA LYS A 28 -13.36 1.91 -17.11
C LYS A 28 -11.96 2.45 -16.84
N ASP A 29 -11.85 3.59 -16.17
CA ASP A 29 -10.54 4.20 -15.91
C ASP A 29 -9.69 3.33 -14.98
N HIS A 30 -10.29 2.79 -13.92
CA HIS A 30 -9.65 1.83 -13.01
C HIS A 30 -9.25 0.54 -13.75
N ILE A 31 -10.11 0.03 -14.63
CA ILE A 31 -9.82 -1.17 -15.43
C ILE A 31 -8.65 -0.92 -16.37
N ILE A 32 -8.64 0.20 -17.10
CA ILE A 32 -7.57 0.55 -18.03
C ILE A 32 -6.26 0.72 -17.28
N GLU A 33 -6.27 1.40 -16.14
CA GLU A 33 -5.06 1.63 -15.35
C GLU A 33 -4.54 0.33 -14.72
N SER A 34 -5.38 -0.39 -13.98
CA SER A 34 -4.99 -1.54 -13.16
C SER A 34 -4.86 -2.85 -13.95
N TYR A 35 -5.64 -3.05 -15.02
CA TYR A 35 -5.68 -4.33 -15.75
C TYR A 35 -5.10 -4.25 -17.16
N ILE A 36 -4.80 -3.06 -17.68
CA ILE A 36 -4.14 -2.90 -18.99
C ILE A 36 -2.75 -2.28 -18.81
N LYS A 37 -2.66 -1.06 -18.25
CA LYS A 37 -1.37 -0.35 -18.13
C LYS A 37 -0.41 -1.04 -17.16
N VAL A 38 -0.90 -1.50 -16.01
CA VAL A 38 -0.05 -2.19 -15.02
C VAL A 38 0.55 -3.49 -15.59
N PRO A 39 -0.21 -4.45 -16.15
CA PRO A 39 0.38 -5.66 -16.73
C PRO A 39 1.37 -5.39 -17.86
N ILE A 40 1.07 -4.44 -18.76
CA ILE A 40 1.99 -4.05 -19.84
C ILE A 40 3.28 -3.49 -19.25
N GLY A 41 3.18 -2.61 -18.25
CA GLY A 41 4.34 -2.02 -17.58
C GLY A 41 5.19 -3.06 -16.82
N LEU A 42 4.54 -4.01 -16.13
CA LEU A 42 5.22 -5.13 -15.48
C LEU A 42 5.94 -6.02 -16.50
N LEU A 43 5.29 -6.33 -17.64
CA LEU A 43 5.90 -7.12 -18.71
C LEU A 43 7.13 -6.41 -19.30
N LEU A 44 7.06 -5.10 -19.54
CA LEU A 44 8.21 -4.32 -20.00
C LEU A 44 9.37 -4.34 -19.00
N MET A 45 9.08 -4.21 -17.69
CA MET A 45 10.10 -4.34 -16.65
C MET A 45 10.71 -5.74 -16.63
N LEU A 46 9.89 -6.79 -16.77
CA LEU A 46 10.34 -8.18 -16.83
C LEU A 46 11.21 -8.46 -18.06
N CYS A 47 10.87 -7.90 -19.23
CA CYS A 47 11.71 -7.99 -20.43
C CYS A 47 13.08 -7.33 -20.21
N ALA A 48 13.12 -6.15 -19.58
CA ALA A 48 14.38 -5.48 -19.24
C ALA A 48 15.20 -6.31 -18.23
N LEU A 49 14.54 -6.91 -17.24
CA LEU A 49 15.14 -7.80 -16.25
C LEU A 49 15.76 -9.04 -16.91
N TYR A 50 15.04 -9.67 -17.83
CA TYR A 50 15.53 -10.82 -18.59
C TYR A 50 16.75 -10.46 -19.44
N GLY A 51 16.72 -9.31 -20.13
CA GLY A 51 17.85 -8.81 -20.91
C GLY A 51 19.11 -8.58 -20.07
N ILE A 52 18.96 -8.10 -18.82
CA ILE A 52 20.08 -7.94 -17.90
C ILE A 52 20.56 -9.29 -17.35
N ASN A 53 19.65 -10.20 -17.03
CA ASN A 53 20.01 -11.53 -16.54
C ASN A 53 20.83 -12.34 -17.55
N GLU A 54 20.50 -12.25 -18.84
CA GLU A 54 21.28 -12.90 -19.91
C GLU A 54 22.59 -12.18 -20.23
N GLY A 55 22.71 -10.89 -19.88
CA GLY A 55 23.91 -10.08 -20.13
C GLY A 55 24.95 -10.08 -19.00
N ILE A 56 24.61 -10.59 -17.81
CA ILE A 56 25.51 -10.63 -16.64
C ILE A 56 25.96 -12.07 -16.41
N ASP A 57 27.24 -12.37 -16.66
CA ASP A 57 27.84 -13.69 -16.41
C ASP A 57 28.06 -13.99 -14.91
N PHE A 58 27.98 -12.97 -14.05
CA PHE A 58 28.19 -13.09 -12.60
C PHE A 58 26.90 -13.48 -11.87
N HIS A 59 27.00 -14.18 -10.72
CA HIS A 59 25.88 -14.54 -9.81
C HIS A 59 25.26 -13.32 -9.09
N PHE A 60 25.18 -12.17 -9.75
CA PHE A 60 24.61 -10.95 -9.20
C PHE A 60 23.12 -10.84 -9.57
N PRO A 61 22.22 -10.48 -8.64
CA PRO A 61 20.79 -10.39 -8.92
C PRO A 61 20.44 -9.34 -9.98
N ALA A 62 19.82 -9.79 -11.08
CA ALA A 62 19.41 -8.94 -12.18
C ALA A 62 18.43 -7.83 -11.76
N SER A 63 17.53 -8.09 -10.78
CA SER A 63 16.58 -7.08 -10.27
C SER A 63 17.27 -5.89 -9.62
N VAL A 64 18.33 -6.13 -8.85
CA VAL A 64 19.11 -5.07 -8.19
C VAL A 64 19.99 -4.33 -9.18
N ALA A 65 20.61 -5.05 -10.13
CA ALA A 65 21.37 -4.45 -11.21
C ALA A 65 20.51 -3.49 -12.03
N LEU A 66 19.32 -3.94 -12.46
CA LEU A 66 18.38 -3.11 -13.21
C LEU A 66 17.90 -1.91 -12.38
N MET A 67 17.60 -2.10 -11.10
CA MET A 67 17.19 -1.00 -10.21
C MET A 67 18.28 0.10 -10.13
N LEU A 68 19.54 -0.28 -9.89
CA LEU A 68 20.66 0.66 -9.82
C LEU A 68 20.94 1.31 -11.18
N ALA A 69 20.96 0.52 -12.25
CA ALA A 69 21.16 1.01 -13.61
C ALA A 69 20.07 2.01 -14.00
N LEU A 70 18.79 1.68 -13.76
CA LEU A 70 17.66 2.56 -14.05
C LEU A 70 17.74 3.85 -13.24
N PHE A 71 18.07 3.78 -11.95
CA PHE A 71 18.27 4.96 -11.10
C PHE A 71 19.39 5.88 -11.65
N ILE A 72 20.56 5.31 -11.98
CA ILE A 72 21.70 6.06 -12.51
C ILE A 72 21.36 6.65 -13.88
N SER A 73 20.76 5.87 -14.78
CA SER A 73 20.34 6.34 -16.11
C SER A 73 19.33 7.47 -16.04
N LEU A 74 18.35 7.40 -15.14
CA LEU A 74 17.39 8.48 -14.91
C LEU A 74 18.08 9.74 -14.36
N CYS A 75 19.00 9.58 -13.41
CA CYS A 75 19.80 10.69 -12.88
C CYS A 75 20.61 11.38 -13.99
N LEU A 76 21.35 10.61 -14.79
CA LEU A 76 22.14 11.13 -15.91
C LEU A 76 21.27 11.79 -16.99
N ALA A 77 20.15 11.16 -17.35
CA ALA A 77 19.21 11.72 -18.32
C ALA A 77 18.57 13.03 -17.82
N SER A 78 18.33 13.14 -16.50
CA SER A 78 17.73 14.33 -15.90
C SER A 78 18.62 15.58 -15.99
N LEU A 79 19.94 15.40 -16.17
CA LEU A 79 20.88 16.50 -16.38
C LEU A 79 20.62 17.24 -17.71
N LYS A 80 20.23 16.50 -18.76
CA LYS A 80 20.01 17.06 -20.11
C LYS A 80 18.54 17.22 -20.47
N TRP A 81 17.66 16.30 -20.07
CA TRP A 81 16.27 16.23 -20.58
C TRP A 81 15.20 16.18 -19.49
N LYS A 82 15.17 17.18 -18.60
CA LYS A 82 14.24 17.26 -17.45
C LYS A 82 12.77 16.96 -17.81
N HIS A 83 12.24 17.59 -18.86
CA HIS A 83 10.82 17.43 -19.25
C HIS A 83 10.51 16.01 -19.75
N LYS A 84 11.36 15.45 -20.63
CA LYS A 84 11.17 14.09 -21.16
C LYS A 84 11.29 13.05 -20.06
N VAL A 85 12.26 13.20 -19.16
CA VAL A 85 12.44 12.30 -18.01
C VAL A 85 11.22 12.34 -17.09
N SER A 86 10.65 13.52 -16.82
CA SER A 86 9.41 13.62 -16.04
C SER A 86 8.25 12.84 -16.66
N GLN A 87 8.10 12.89 -18.00
CA GLN A 87 7.07 12.12 -18.71
C GLN A 87 7.33 10.61 -18.64
N ILE A 88 8.57 10.17 -18.83
CA ILE A 88 8.96 8.75 -18.72
C ILE A 88 8.68 8.23 -17.31
N VAL A 89 9.08 8.98 -16.29
CA VAL A 89 8.88 8.62 -14.87
C VAL A 89 7.39 8.52 -14.55
N LYS A 90 6.52 9.39 -15.09
CA LYS A 90 5.05 9.25 -14.94
C LYS A 90 4.52 7.94 -15.51
N ILE A 91 5.04 7.46 -16.63
CA ILE A 91 4.62 6.19 -17.23
C ILE A 91 5.11 5.00 -16.38
N ILE A 92 6.37 5.01 -15.95
CA ILE A 92 6.95 3.94 -15.12
C ILE A 92 6.31 3.92 -13.71
N ASN A 93 5.87 5.06 -13.20
CA ASN A 93 5.20 5.17 -11.90
C ASN A 93 3.90 4.35 -11.80
N ILE A 94 3.20 4.11 -12.91
CA ILE A 94 1.93 3.35 -12.89
C ILE A 94 2.17 1.90 -12.46
N PRO A 95 2.99 1.08 -13.16
CA PRO A 95 3.29 -0.26 -12.71
C PRO A 95 4.16 -0.28 -11.45
N ALA A 96 5.02 0.72 -11.24
CA ALA A 96 5.85 0.82 -10.03
C ALA A 96 5.02 1.05 -8.76
N GLY A 97 4.01 1.92 -8.84
CA GLY A 97 3.09 2.18 -7.74
C GLY A 97 2.29 0.93 -7.37
N PHE A 98 1.84 0.15 -8.37
CA PHE A 98 1.22 -1.15 -8.12
C PHE A 98 2.18 -2.11 -7.41
N ALA A 99 3.40 -2.29 -7.94
CA ALA A 99 4.37 -3.23 -7.38
C ALA A 99 4.72 -2.88 -5.92
N LEU A 100 4.98 -1.60 -5.62
CA LEU A 100 5.27 -1.14 -4.26
C LEU A 100 4.07 -1.25 -3.31
N ARG A 101 2.83 -1.03 -3.80
CA ARG A 101 1.61 -1.19 -2.97
C ARG A 101 1.37 -2.63 -2.55
N TRP A 102 1.71 -3.58 -3.42
CA TRP A 102 1.52 -5.02 -3.20
C TRP A 102 2.78 -5.75 -2.70
N ILE A 103 3.88 -5.03 -2.46
CA ILE A 103 5.17 -5.63 -2.11
C ILE A 103 5.11 -6.59 -0.90
N ASN A 104 4.25 -6.30 0.08
CA ASN A 104 4.09 -7.12 1.29
C ASN A 104 3.63 -8.56 0.99
N ILE A 105 2.71 -8.77 0.03
CA ILE A 105 2.29 -10.14 -0.34
C ILE A 105 3.38 -10.86 -1.11
N PHE A 106 4.23 -10.14 -1.83
CA PHE A 106 5.32 -10.74 -2.62
C PHE A 106 6.42 -11.38 -1.75
N PHE A 107 6.44 -11.11 -0.44
CA PHE A 107 7.31 -11.78 0.53
C PHE A 107 6.78 -13.12 1.07
N THR A 108 5.51 -13.47 0.78
CA THR A 108 4.93 -14.76 1.19
C THR A 108 5.74 -16.02 0.77
N PRO A 109 6.48 -16.03 -0.36
CA PRO A 109 7.28 -17.20 -0.75
C PRO A 109 8.50 -17.50 0.12
N ALA A 110 8.85 -16.59 1.03
CA ALA A 110 9.86 -16.86 2.06
C ALA A 110 9.29 -17.68 3.23
N PHE A 111 7.99 -17.57 3.49
CA PHE A 111 7.36 -18.21 4.65
C PHE A 111 6.62 -19.49 4.31
N ILE A 112 5.86 -19.53 3.21
CA ILE A 112 5.00 -20.69 2.91
C ILE A 112 5.80 -22.00 2.84
N PRO A 113 7.01 -22.06 2.26
CA PRO A 113 7.84 -23.25 2.25
C PRO A 113 8.54 -23.58 3.59
N LEU A 114 8.43 -22.77 4.65
CA LEU A 114 9.18 -22.98 5.90
C LEU A 114 9.01 -24.37 6.54
N PRO A 115 7.82 -25.00 6.55
CA PRO A 115 7.67 -26.35 7.08
C PRO A 115 8.49 -27.42 6.35
N LEU A 116 9.07 -27.10 5.18
CA LEU A 116 9.96 -27.98 4.43
C LEU A 116 11.42 -27.93 4.92
N SER A 117 11.79 -27.00 5.80
CA SER A 117 13.16 -26.92 6.31
C SER A 117 13.51 -28.12 7.20
N SER A 118 14.81 -28.40 7.35
CA SER A 118 15.28 -29.39 8.33
C SER A 118 14.80 -29.03 9.74
N TRP A 119 14.51 -30.05 10.53
CA TRP A 119 14.09 -29.87 11.91
C TRP A 119 15.25 -29.33 12.75
N ILE A 120 15.06 -28.16 13.34
CA ILE A 120 16.01 -27.53 14.27
C ILE A 120 15.66 -27.97 15.69
N SER A 121 16.68 -28.32 16.49
CA SER A 121 16.46 -28.67 17.90
C SER A 121 15.86 -27.49 18.67
N ALA A 122 14.95 -27.74 19.61
CA ALA A 122 14.31 -26.69 20.41
C ALA A 122 15.32 -25.77 21.11
N ARG A 123 16.46 -26.32 21.55
CA ARG A 123 17.56 -25.55 22.14
C ARG A 123 18.15 -24.55 21.14
N GLU A 124 18.44 -25.01 19.93
CA GLU A 124 19.02 -24.18 18.88
C GLU A 124 18.02 -23.12 18.39
N ALA A 125 16.74 -23.47 18.25
CA ALA A 125 15.69 -22.52 17.90
C ALA A 125 15.52 -21.40 18.96
N LEU A 126 15.58 -21.74 20.25
CA LEU A 126 15.57 -20.74 21.33
C LEU A 126 16.82 -19.86 21.31
N THR A 127 18.00 -20.43 21.05
CA THR A 127 19.24 -19.67 20.88
C THR A 127 19.15 -18.70 19.71
N ILE A 128 18.68 -19.16 18.54
CA ILE A 128 18.41 -18.32 17.36
C ILE A 128 17.49 -17.16 17.75
N ALA A 129 16.36 -17.44 18.40
CA ALA A 129 15.38 -16.42 18.79
C ALA A 129 15.98 -15.40 19.79
N ALA A 130 16.78 -15.84 20.75
CA ALA A 130 17.43 -14.95 21.72
C ALA A 130 18.46 -14.04 21.05
N ILE A 131 19.35 -14.60 20.22
CA ILE A 131 20.36 -13.85 19.44
C ILE A 131 19.67 -12.89 18.49
N PHE A 132 18.55 -13.30 17.89
CA PHE A 132 17.74 -12.49 16.99
C PHE A 132 17.19 -11.24 17.68
N ILE A 133 16.48 -11.40 18.81
CA ILE A 133 15.83 -10.28 19.50
C ILE A 133 16.88 -9.31 20.05
N PHE A 134 17.89 -9.83 20.74
CA PHE A 134 18.94 -9.00 21.33
C PHE A 134 19.78 -8.33 20.23
N GLY A 135 20.19 -9.10 19.23
CA GLY A 135 20.97 -8.62 18.09
C GLY A 135 20.19 -7.59 17.26
N PHE A 136 18.88 -7.74 17.12
CA PHE A 136 18.02 -6.75 16.46
C PHE A 136 18.04 -5.41 17.20
N VAL A 137 17.84 -5.41 18.52
CA VAL A 137 17.86 -4.19 19.33
C VAL A 137 19.25 -3.55 19.33
N LEU A 138 20.30 -4.35 19.54
CA LEU A 138 21.68 -3.87 19.53
C LEU A 138 22.05 -3.26 18.18
N ALA A 139 21.69 -3.92 17.07
CA ALA A 139 21.92 -3.41 15.73
C ALA A 139 21.14 -2.12 15.47
N MET A 140 19.85 -2.04 15.85
CA MET A 140 19.08 -0.80 15.73
C MET A 140 19.76 0.36 16.45
N VAL A 141 20.17 0.15 17.70
CA VAL A 141 20.83 1.16 18.53
C VAL A 141 22.18 1.55 17.93
N GLY A 142 23.02 0.57 17.61
CA GLY A 142 24.34 0.79 17.02
C GLY A 142 24.28 1.55 15.71
N MET A 143 23.35 1.19 14.81
CA MET A 143 23.18 1.84 13.51
C MET A 143 22.65 3.25 13.61
N ALA A 144 21.69 3.48 14.51
CA ALA A 144 21.12 4.79 14.67
C ALA A 144 22.15 5.77 15.27
N TYR A 145 22.89 5.36 16.31
CA TYR A 145 23.93 6.21 16.88
C TYR A 145 25.17 6.34 15.97
N ALA A 146 25.54 5.32 15.21
CA ALA A 146 26.60 5.44 14.20
C ALA A 146 26.22 6.46 13.12
N THR A 147 24.95 6.46 12.69
CA THR A 147 24.44 7.44 11.73
C THR A 147 24.44 8.85 12.31
N VAL A 148 23.94 9.03 13.53
CA VAL A 148 23.95 10.33 14.22
C VAL A 148 25.38 10.82 14.44
N LEU A 149 26.31 9.94 14.79
CA LEU A 149 27.73 10.26 14.95
C LEU A 149 28.32 10.74 13.62
N MET A 150 28.10 10.00 12.52
CA MET A 150 28.57 10.41 11.20
C MET A 150 27.96 11.74 10.77
N GLN A 151 26.66 11.94 10.98
CA GLN A 151 26.05 13.24 10.73
C GLN A 151 26.75 14.35 11.54
N ARG A 152 27.10 14.14 12.81
CA ARG A 152 27.80 15.14 13.63
C ARG A 152 29.22 15.42 13.13
N LEU A 153 29.94 14.39 12.70
CA LEU A 153 31.31 14.53 12.18
C LEU A 153 31.33 15.34 10.88
N PHE A 154 30.38 15.09 9.97
CA PHE A 154 30.27 15.80 8.70
C PHE A 154 29.51 17.14 8.79
N LYS A 155 28.67 17.36 9.81
CA LYS A 155 27.95 18.64 10.07
C LYS A 155 28.82 19.75 10.67
N LYS A 156 30.12 19.52 10.91
CA LYS A 156 31.04 20.59 11.38
C LYS A 156 31.32 21.66 10.31
N THR A 157 30.84 21.50 9.08
CA THR A 157 30.94 22.49 7.98
C THR A 157 29.72 23.44 7.97
N ARG A 158 29.68 24.38 8.92
CA ARG A 158 29.07 25.75 8.89
C ARG A 158 27.68 26.05 8.26
N ARG A 159 26.81 25.07 7.94
CA ARG A 159 25.56 25.31 7.18
C ARG A 159 24.24 24.94 7.90
N SER A 160 24.27 24.70 9.21
CA SER A 160 23.25 23.89 9.91
C SER A 160 21.89 24.53 10.25
N THR A 161 21.72 25.86 10.25
CA THR A 161 20.45 26.48 10.69
C THR A 161 19.55 26.89 9.53
N VAL A 162 20.13 27.43 8.46
CA VAL A 162 19.41 27.86 7.25
C VAL A 162 18.96 26.65 6.42
N GLU A 163 19.86 25.69 6.24
CA GLU A 163 19.62 24.42 5.56
C GLU A 163 18.46 23.62 6.20
N ARG A 164 18.37 23.69 7.53
CA ARG A 164 17.31 23.05 8.32
C ARG A 164 15.96 23.76 8.22
N ALA A 165 15.96 25.09 8.06
CA ALA A 165 14.74 25.86 7.83
C ALA A 165 14.18 25.60 6.42
N GLU A 166 15.06 25.56 5.41
CA GLU A 166 14.71 25.18 4.04
C GLU A 166 14.19 23.73 3.93
N GLU A 167 14.75 22.78 4.69
CA GLU A 167 14.27 21.40 4.75
C GLU A 167 12.86 21.28 5.36
N LEU A 168 12.54 22.12 6.37
CA LEU A 168 11.21 22.21 6.98
C LEU A 168 10.17 22.81 6.03
N GLU A 169 10.56 23.80 5.22
CA GLU A 169 9.70 24.41 4.20
C GLU A 169 9.49 23.47 3.01
N SER A 170 10.56 22.85 2.50
CA SER A 170 10.50 21.86 1.42
C SER A 170 9.67 20.63 1.80
N SER A 171 9.76 20.14 3.04
CA SER A 171 8.97 19.00 3.52
C SER A 171 7.47 19.31 3.55
N LYS A 172 7.10 20.55 3.90
CA LYS A 172 5.70 21.01 3.84
C LYS A 172 5.20 21.09 2.39
N GLU A 173 6.00 21.60 1.47
CA GLU A 173 5.64 21.67 0.04
C GLU A 173 5.54 20.28 -0.62
N SER A 174 6.45 19.34 -0.31
CA SER A 174 6.40 17.98 -0.87
C SER A 174 5.21 17.17 -0.35
N ASN A 175 4.81 17.35 0.91
CA ASN A 175 3.62 16.71 1.48
C ASN A 175 2.32 17.31 0.89
N LEU A 176 2.33 18.59 0.54
CA LEU A 176 1.23 19.23 -0.19
C LEU A 176 1.19 18.73 -1.65
N GLY A 177 2.33 18.58 -2.31
CA GLY A 177 2.44 18.04 -3.68
C GLY A 177 1.98 16.58 -3.81
N ALA A 178 2.23 15.73 -2.80
CA ALA A 178 1.77 14.34 -2.77
C ALA A 178 0.26 14.20 -2.50
N SER A 179 -0.36 15.21 -1.88
CA SER A 179 -1.82 15.27 -1.66
C SER A 179 -2.58 15.94 -2.83
N THR A 180 -1.88 16.56 -3.77
CA THR A 180 -2.48 17.33 -4.87
C THR A 180 -2.51 16.57 -6.21
N SER A 181 -2.30 15.24 -6.22
CA SER A 181 -2.56 14.42 -7.42
C SER A 181 -4.01 13.94 -7.54
N SER A 182 -4.95 14.50 -6.75
CA SER A 182 -6.39 14.17 -6.84
C SER A 182 -7.32 15.38 -6.99
N TYR A 183 -6.80 16.61 -7.05
CA TYR A 183 -7.61 17.81 -7.33
C TYR A 183 -6.85 18.82 -8.18
N LYS A 184 -6.70 18.53 -9.48
CA LYS A 184 -6.47 19.54 -10.52
C LYS A 184 -7.16 19.09 -11.80
N ASN A 185 -8.48 19.27 -11.81
CA ASN A 185 -9.27 19.36 -13.03
C ASN A 185 -10.52 20.18 -12.71
N GLU A 186 -10.33 21.49 -12.57
CA GLU A 186 -11.36 22.53 -12.69
C GLU A 186 -10.66 23.88 -12.45
N GLN A 187 -9.96 24.37 -13.47
CA GLN A 187 -9.66 25.80 -13.65
C GLN A 187 -9.13 25.96 -15.08
N ASN A 188 -10.06 25.90 -16.02
CA ASN A 188 -9.83 26.31 -17.40
C ASN A 188 -11.17 26.64 -18.08
N ILE A 189 -11.99 27.49 -17.45
CA ILE A 189 -13.00 28.30 -18.13
C ILE A 189 -13.08 29.62 -17.37
N GLU A 190 -12.27 30.58 -17.79
CA GLU A 190 -12.58 32.01 -17.82
C GLU A 190 -11.32 32.74 -18.30
N ASN A 191 -11.25 32.94 -19.61
CA ASN A 191 -10.40 33.96 -20.20
C ASN A 191 -10.98 34.33 -21.57
N THR A 192 -12.15 34.98 -21.56
CA THR A 192 -12.60 35.78 -22.70
C THR A 192 -13.45 36.97 -22.25
N SER A 193 -12.83 38.01 -21.68
CA SER A 193 -13.32 39.39 -21.85
C SER A 193 -12.32 40.43 -21.34
N LYS A 194 -11.61 41.03 -22.31
CA LYS A 194 -11.44 42.48 -22.51
C LYS A 194 -10.81 43.38 -21.42
N LEU A 195 -9.82 44.16 -21.92
CA LEU A 195 -9.52 45.59 -21.70
C LEU A 195 -8.86 45.93 -20.35
N GLU A 196 -7.57 46.27 -20.31
CA GLU A 196 -6.90 47.55 -20.66
C GLU A 196 -6.52 48.27 -19.36
N GLU A 197 -5.22 48.64 -19.27
CA GLU A 197 -4.64 49.75 -18.48
C GLU A 197 -4.86 49.75 -16.95
N SER A 198 -4.00 50.31 -16.09
CA SER A 198 -2.61 50.76 -16.08
C SER A 198 -2.31 51.09 -14.60
N ASN A 199 -1.02 51.08 -14.25
CA ASN A 199 -0.39 51.86 -13.18
C ASN A 199 -0.65 51.62 -11.67
N GLU A 200 0.51 51.49 -11.01
CA GLU A 200 0.98 52.21 -9.81
C GLU A 200 0.95 51.58 -8.40
N SER A 201 2.17 51.44 -7.90
CA SER A 201 2.67 51.75 -6.55
C SER A 201 2.45 50.76 -5.39
N SER A 202 3.58 50.23 -4.92
CA SER A 202 3.86 49.76 -3.56
C SER A 202 3.82 50.92 -2.54
N PRO A 203 4.12 50.72 -1.24
CA PRO A 203 3.90 49.60 -0.31
C PRO A 203 3.24 50.12 1.01
N THR A 204 2.94 49.27 2.01
CA THR A 204 3.33 49.51 3.43
C THR A 204 2.86 48.44 4.42
N HIS A 205 3.69 48.24 5.44
CA HIS A 205 3.60 47.35 6.60
C HIS A 205 2.48 47.70 7.59
N SER A 206 1.99 46.70 8.34
CA SER A 206 1.98 46.63 9.83
C SER A 206 1.00 45.55 10.34
N ARG A 207 1.48 44.49 11.00
CA ARG A 207 1.36 44.21 12.45
C ARG A 207 0.06 44.74 13.10
N SER A 208 -0.81 43.85 13.60
CA SER A 208 -0.92 43.56 15.05
C SER A 208 -2.10 42.65 15.43
N ASN A 209 -1.82 41.83 16.45
CA ASN A 209 -2.63 41.10 17.43
C ASN A 209 -4.08 41.54 17.68
N SER A 210 -4.97 40.57 17.91
CA SER A 210 -5.63 40.27 19.22
C SER A 210 -6.94 39.48 18.98
N ILE A 211 -7.07 38.29 19.57
CA ILE A 211 -7.85 37.97 20.79
C ILE A 211 -9.35 38.30 20.68
N GLY A 212 -10.19 37.25 20.77
CA GLY A 212 -11.37 37.28 21.63
C GLY A 212 -12.73 36.98 20.98
N GLY A 213 -13.36 35.91 21.48
CA GLY A 213 -14.81 35.86 21.78
C GLY A 213 -15.74 35.44 20.64
N LEU A 214 -16.33 34.24 20.70
CA LEU A 214 -17.66 33.97 21.28
C LEU A 214 -18.83 34.58 20.46
N LEU A 215 -19.51 33.75 19.65
CA LEU A 215 -20.95 33.42 19.76
C LEU A 215 -21.43 32.65 18.52
N SER A 216 -22.08 31.52 18.75
CA SER A 216 -23.07 30.88 17.87
C SER A 216 -24.48 31.45 18.15
N PRO A 217 -25.55 30.98 17.49
CA PRO A 217 -25.88 30.98 16.07
C PRO A 217 -27.30 31.57 15.82
N VAL A 218 -27.78 31.50 14.57
CA VAL A 218 -29.19 31.62 14.10
C VAL A 218 -29.53 32.92 13.33
N ASP A 219 -30.35 32.72 12.28
CA ASP A 219 -30.94 33.66 11.30
C ASP A 219 -29.99 34.08 10.17
N THR A 220 -30.21 33.75 8.88
CA THR A 220 -31.47 33.89 8.14
C THR A 220 -31.36 33.13 6.80
N LEU A 221 -32.25 32.16 6.53
CA LEU A 221 -32.51 31.61 5.20
C LEU A 221 -33.79 32.25 4.65
N ARG A 222 -33.66 33.26 3.79
CA ARG A 222 -34.69 33.60 2.79
C ARG A 222 -34.17 34.61 1.76
N GLN A 223 -34.06 34.17 0.51
CA GLN A 223 -34.82 34.69 -0.64
C GLN A 223 -34.20 34.15 -1.94
N VAL A 224 -34.96 33.32 -2.64
CA VAL A 224 -34.72 32.93 -4.03
C VAL A 224 -35.64 33.81 -4.89
N PRO A 225 -35.16 34.56 -5.89
CA PRO A 225 -36.05 35.21 -6.83
C PRO A 225 -36.54 34.23 -7.88
N GLN A 226 -37.85 34.22 -8.09
CA GLN A 226 -38.49 33.73 -9.31
C GLN A 226 -37.96 34.52 -10.50
N ASN A 227 -37.27 33.84 -11.40
CA ASN A 227 -37.28 34.04 -12.85
C ASN A 227 -36.41 32.95 -13.45
N VAL A 228 -37.04 31.96 -14.07
CA VAL A 228 -36.74 31.34 -15.37
C VAL A 228 -37.65 30.09 -15.42
N LEU A 229 -38.95 30.33 -15.62
CA LEU A 229 -39.71 29.47 -16.51
C LEU A 229 -39.30 29.94 -17.91
N ASP A 230 -38.53 29.12 -18.63
CA ASP A 230 -38.65 28.98 -20.09
C ASP A 230 -37.64 28.01 -20.76
N ASP A 231 -36.83 27.24 -20.03
CA ASP A 231 -35.95 26.25 -20.65
C ASP A 231 -36.33 24.77 -20.36
N ILE A 232 -37.63 24.47 -20.34
CA ILE A 232 -38.09 23.08 -20.57
C ILE A 232 -38.26 22.88 -22.08
N ALA A 233 -37.15 22.74 -22.81
CA ALA A 233 -37.15 22.15 -24.16
C ALA A 233 -35.73 21.87 -24.69
N ARG A 234 -34.92 21.06 -24.00
CA ARG A 234 -33.89 20.21 -24.63
C ARG A 234 -33.32 19.26 -23.58
N GLY A 235 -33.30 17.97 -23.92
CA GLY A 235 -32.69 16.97 -23.06
C GLY A 235 -31.18 17.11 -23.11
N ASP A 236 -30.56 17.30 -21.95
CA ASP A 236 -29.13 17.07 -21.76
C ASP A 236 -28.96 16.24 -20.48
N GLU A 237 -28.46 15.01 -20.64
CA GLU A 237 -28.17 14.08 -19.54
C GLU A 237 -27.01 14.58 -18.64
N ASP A 238 -26.30 15.64 -19.05
CA ASP A 238 -25.09 16.15 -18.41
C ASP A 238 -25.36 16.99 -17.15
N GLU A 239 -26.53 17.64 -17.06
CA GLU A 239 -26.86 18.49 -15.90
C GLU A 239 -27.24 17.67 -14.66
N LEU A 240 -27.81 16.48 -14.88
CA LEU A 240 -28.13 15.52 -13.83
C LEU A 240 -26.86 14.82 -13.29
N GLU A 241 -25.85 14.61 -14.14
CA GLU A 241 -24.53 14.13 -13.72
C GLU A 241 -23.77 15.19 -12.91
N LEU A 242 -23.85 16.46 -13.31
CA LEU A 242 -23.25 17.59 -12.57
C LEU A 242 -23.91 17.81 -11.20
N GLN A 243 -25.24 17.74 -11.11
CA GLN A 243 -25.95 17.78 -9.82
C GLN A 243 -25.60 16.58 -8.93
N TYR A 244 -25.43 15.38 -9.50
CA TYR A 244 -25.02 14.18 -8.77
C TYR A 244 -23.56 14.25 -8.29
N ARG A 245 -22.65 14.82 -9.08
CA ARG A 245 -21.26 15.09 -8.64
C ARG A 245 -21.18 16.11 -7.52
N ARG A 246 -22.00 17.17 -7.56
CA ARG A 246 -22.11 18.14 -6.45
C ARG A 246 -22.65 17.52 -5.17
N SER A 247 -23.68 16.68 -5.26
CA SER A 247 -24.26 16.03 -4.07
C SER A 247 -23.30 15.03 -3.42
N ILE A 248 -22.50 14.29 -4.20
CA ILE A 248 -21.43 13.40 -3.66
C ILE A 248 -20.33 14.19 -2.96
N THR A 249 -19.97 15.36 -3.50
CA THR A 249 -18.91 16.21 -2.92
C THR A 249 -19.36 16.83 -1.60
N LEU A 250 -20.62 17.27 -1.52
CA LEU A 250 -21.25 17.76 -0.29
C LEU A 250 -21.43 16.66 0.75
N SER A 251 -21.81 15.45 0.33
CA SER A 251 -21.96 14.28 1.21
C SER A 251 -20.62 13.86 1.81
N ARG A 252 -19.53 13.86 1.01
CA ARG A 252 -18.17 13.57 1.49
C ARG A 252 -17.63 14.63 2.44
N GLN A 253 -17.99 15.91 2.26
CA GLN A 253 -17.64 16.97 3.21
C GLN A 253 -18.45 16.88 4.51
N ALA A 254 -19.71 16.46 4.45
CA ALA A 254 -20.55 16.24 5.63
C ALA A 254 -20.03 15.06 6.49
N THR A 255 -19.67 13.92 5.87
CA THR A 255 -19.08 12.79 6.59
C THR A 255 -17.70 13.11 7.19
N ARG A 256 -16.95 14.04 6.58
CA ARG A 256 -15.67 14.52 7.13
C ARG A 256 -15.86 15.42 8.35
N ARG A 257 -16.89 16.27 8.37
CA ARG A 257 -17.27 17.08 9.54
C ARG A 257 -17.85 16.24 10.67
N GLU A 258 -18.63 15.20 10.37
CA GLU A 258 -19.12 14.26 11.39
C GLU A 258 -17.98 13.49 12.07
N PHE A 259 -16.91 13.17 11.34
CA PHE A 259 -15.72 12.53 11.90
C PHE A 259 -14.87 13.48 12.75
N GLU A 260 -14.81 14.77 12.41
CA GLU A 260 -14.08 15.80 13.15
C GLU A 260 -14.79 16.22 14.46
N VAL A 261 -16.13 16.24 14.44
CA VAL A 261 -17.01 16.51 15.61
C VAL A 261 -17.03 15.32 16.58
N ALA A 262 -16.96 14.08 16.09
CA ALA A 262 -16.90 12.89 16.94
C ALA A 262 -15.62 12.85 17.81
N THR A 263 -14.49 13.32 17.28
CA THR A 263 -13.22 13.43 18.02
C THR A 263 -13.17 14.56 19.05
N THR A 264 -14.02 15.59 18.92
CA THR A 264 -14.09 16.70 19.89
C THR A 264 -15.11 16.46 21.01
N MET A 265 -16.06 15.55 20.80
CA MET A 265 -17.09 15.20 21.80
C MET A 265 -16.55 14.29 22.92
N ASP A 266 -15.59 13.41 22.62
CA ASP A 266 -15.02 12.47 23.61
C ASP A 266 -14.13 13.17 24.68
N ASP A 267 -13.60 14.37 24.39
CA ASP A 267 -12.80 15.16 25.33
C ASP A 267 -13.65 16.03 26.29
N ILE A 268 -14.97 16.13 26.07
CA ILE A 268 -15.88 16.99 26.87
C ILE A 268 -16.68 16.16 27.90
N VAL A 269 -16.87 14.86 27.67
CA VAL A 269 -17.73 14.00 28.52
C VAL A 269 -17.07 13.59 29.86
N SER A 270 -15.81 13.93 30.11
CA SER A 270 -15.14 13.65 31.40
C SER A 270 -15.34 14.71 32.49
N ASN A 271 -16.11 15.78 32.28
CA ASN A 271 -16.34 16.81 33.29
C ASN A 271 -17.78 17.37 33.27
N SER A 272 -18.69 16.78 34.06
CA SER A 272 -19.65 17.52 34.91
C SER A 272 -20.71 16.59 35.53
N HIS A 273 -20.75 16.59 36.85
CA HIS A 273 -21.78 16.00 37.70
C HIS A 273 -22.86 17.04 38.06
N SER A 274 -24.06 16.54 38.42
CA SER A 274 -25.18 17.18 39.19
C SER A 274 -25.92 18.35 38.50
N THR A 275 -27.26 18.47 38.46
CA THR A 275 -28.28 18.37 39.53
C THR A 275 -29.72 18.41 38.91
N GLU A 276 -30.71 17.77 39.55
CA GLU A 276 -32.19 17.78 39.29
C GLU A 276 -32.92 18.99 39.98
N PRO A 277 -34.29 19.18 39.99
CA PRO A 277 -35.44 18.87 39.08
C PRO A 277 -36.55 20.00 39.01
N SER A 278 -37.69 19.76 38.27
CA SER A 278 -39.14 19.90 38.69
C SER A 278 -40.21 20.55 37.74
N THR A 279 -41.34 19.80 37.52
CA THR A 279 -42.83 20.09 37.34
C THR A 279 -43.35 21.19 36.35
N ASP A 280 -44.45 21.11 35.58
CA ASP A 280 -45.88 20.74 35.84
C ASP A 280 -46.80 20.88 34.55
N GLY A 281 -48.02 20.29 34.51
CA GLY A 281 -49.22 20.89 33.84
C GLY A 281 -49.87 20.37 32.51
N GLY A 282 -50.84 19.43 32.59
CA GLY A 282 -52.23 19.48 32.04
C GLY A 282 -52.62 19.46 30.52
N ILE A 283 -53.52 18.53 30.13
CA ILE A 283 -54.17 18.35 28.79
C ILE A 283 -55.68 18.70 28.84
N PRO A 284 -56.33 19.16 27.72
CA PRO A 284 -57.74 18.82 27.46
C PRO A 284 -58.06 18.25 26.06
N SER A 285 -59.13 17.45 25.98
CA SER A 285 -59.66 16.63 24.87
C SER A 285 -60.68 17.34 23.93
N PRO A 286 -60.93 16.85 22.69
CA PRO A 286 -61.86 17.48 21.71
C PRO A 286 -63.26 16.81 21.63
N PRO A 287 -64.31 17.47 21.09
CA PRO A 287 -65.62 16.85 20.84
C PRO A 287 -65.79 16.27 19.41
N SER A 288 -66.76 15.34 19.27
CA SER A 288 -67.07 14.46 18.13
C SER A 288 -67.92 15.09 16.98
N PRO A 289 -68.07 14.42 15.81
CA PRO A 289 -68.41 15.05 14.52
C PRO A 289 -69.89 14.94 14.10
N VAL A 290 -70.37 15.92 13.32
CA VAL A 290 -71.64 15.83 12.57
C VAL A 290 -71.32 15.82 11.07
N ALA A 291 -71.74 14.76 10.37
CA ALA A 291 -71.55 14.57 8.94
C ALA A 291 -72.65 15.26 8.10
N LYS A 292 -72.27 15.87 6.96
CA LYS A 292 -73.17 16.30 5.88
C LYS A 292 -72.74 15.64 4.54
N PRO A 293 -73.68 15.37 3.61
CA PRO A 293 -73.45 14.46 2.48
C PRO A 293 -72.61 15.09 1.35
N LEU A 294 -71.76 14.26 0.71
CA LEU A 294 -70.84 14.67 -0.35
C LEU A 294 -71.57 15.05 -1.65
N SER A 295 -71.26 16.23 -2.20
CA SER A 295 -71.71 16.70 -3.51
C SER A 295 -70.87 16.10 -4.65
N LYS A 296 -71.43 16.11 -5.87
CA LYS A 296 -70.87 15.51 -7.11
C LYS A 296 -69.46 15.99 -7.53
N GLY A 297 -68.85 16.97 -6.86
CA GLY A 297 -67.43 17.33 -7.04
C GLY A 297 -66.44 16.28 -6.51
N SER A 298 -66.90 15.40 -5.63
CA SER A 298 -66.08 14.41 -4.93
C SER A 298 -65.56 13.29 -5.84
N VAL A 299 -66.27 12.98 -6.93
CA VAL A 299 -65.90 11.90 -7.86
C VAL A 299 -64.74 12.34 -8.77
N ASN A 300 -64.73 13.59 -9.23
CA ASN A 300 -63.62 14.13 -10.03
C ASN A 300 -62.36 14.34 -9.18
N ILE A 301 -62.51 14.81 -7.93
CA ILE A 301 -61.38 14.92 -7.00
C ILE A 301 -60.84 13.52 -6.67
N PHE A 302 -61.68 12.50 -6.46
CA PHE A 302 -61.20 11.16 -6.17
C PHE A 302 -60.49 10.52 -7.37
N ILE A 303 -60.97 10.72 -8.60
CA ILE A 303 -60.31 10.23 -9.83
C ILE A 303 -58.99 10.97 -10.07
N GLU A 304 -58.94 12.29 -9.90
CA GLU A 304 -57.71 13.08 -10.06
C GLU A 304 -56.68 12.77 -8.97
N THR A 305 -57.14 12.57 -7.73
CA THR A 305 -56.28 12.17 -6.60
C THR A 305 -55.77 10.75 -6.78
N LYS A 306 -56.59 9.82 -7.29
CA LYS A 306 -56.18 8.44 -7.59
C LYS A 306 -55.21 8.39 -8.76
N ASN A 307 -55.39 9.22 -9.79
CA ASN A 307 -54.45 9.35 -10.91
C ASN A 307 -53.14 10.01 -10.46
N LYS A 308 -53.17 11.05 -9.62
CA LYS A 308 -51.97 11.64 -9.00
C LYS A 308 -51.26 10.67 -8.06
N LEU A 309 -51.99 9.89 -7.27
CA LEU A 309 -51.42 8.83 -6.41
C LEU A 309 -50.86 7.66 -7.22
N PHE A 310 -51.50 7.29 -8.35
CA PHE A 310 -51.01 6.28 -9.26
C PHE A 310 -49.76 6.74 -10.00
N CYS A 311 -49.74 7.98 -10.52
CA CYS A 311 -48.55 8.60 -11.11
C CYS A 311 -47.43 8.78 -10.08
N ARG A 312 -47.74 9.11 -8.83
CA ARG A 312 -46.74 9.23 -7.74
C ARG A 312 -46.23 7.87 -7.28
N ARG A 313 -47.06 6.82 -7.29
CA ARG A 313 -46.60 5.44 -7.04
C ARG A 313 -45.82 4.88 -8.22
N ALA A 314 -46.20 5.20 -9.45
CA ALA A 314 -45.45 4.82 -10.65
C ALA A 314 -44.13 5.56 -10.74
N SER A 315 -44.10 6.86 -10.41
CA SER A 315 -42.85 7.64 -10.33
C SER A 315 -41.98 7.15 -9.18
N LEU A 316 -42.52 6.87 -7.98
CA LEU A 316 -41.75 6.27 -6.88
C LEU A 316 -41.25 4.86 -7.23
N ALA A 317 -42.04 4.04 -7.92
CA ALA A 317 -41.59 2.73 -8.40
C ALA A 317 -40.47 2.88 -9.45
N GLN A 318 -40.57 3.86 -10.35
CA GLN A 318 -39.55 4.18 -11.34
C GLN A 318 -38.30 4.76 -10.69
N THR A 319 -38.40 5.63 -9.68
CA THR A 319 -37.29 6.16 -8.87
C THR A 319 -36.63 5.06 -8.03
N GLN A 320 -37.41 4.14 -7.46
CA GLN A 320 -36.91 3.00 -6.67
C GLN A 320 -36.24 1.94 -7.55
N GLN A 321 -36.69 1.75 -8.79
CA GLN A 321 -36.04 0.92 -9.80
C GLN A 321 -34.78 1.61 -10.38
N ILE A 322 -34.78 2.95 -10.44
CA ILE A 322 -33.60 3.74 -10.79
C ILE A 322 -32.50 3.66 -9.71
N GLU A 323 -32.88 3.55 -8.43
CA GLU A 323 -31.93 3.42 -7.33
C GLU A 323 -31.21 2.06 -7.28
N ARG A 324 -31.90 0.96 -7.62
CA ARG A 324 -31.35 -0.40 -7.49
C ARG A 324 -30.18 -0.64 -8.44
N HIS A 325 -30.32 -0.26 -9.70
CA HIS A 325 -29.25 -0.47 -10.69
C HIS A 325 -28.03 0.43 -10.42
N LEU A 326 -28.23 1.62 -9.82
CA LEU A 326 -27.13 2.49 -9.38
C LEU A 326 -26.42 1.96 -8.14
N LYS A 327 -27.17 1.41 -7.16
CA LYS A 327 -26.58 0.72 -5.99
C LYS A 327 -25.76 -0.49 -6.41
N ILE A 328 -26.26 -1.28 -7.38
CA ILE A 328 -25.53 -2.41 -7.97
C ILE A 328 -24.29 -1.91 -8.72
N ALA A 329 -24.41 -0.85 -9.52
CA ALA A 329 -23.28 -0.26 -10.24
C ALA A 329 -22.18 0.24 -9.28
N TYR A 330 -22.55 0.90 -8.18
CA TYR A 330 -21.64 1.37 -7.14
C TYR A 330 -20.98 0.21 -6.39
N PHE A 331 -21.76 -0.83 -6.04
CA PHE A 331 -21.23 -2.03 -5.40
C PHE A 331 -20.20 -2.73 -6.29
N ILE A 332 -20.47 -2.86 -7.59
CA ILE A 332 -19.55 -3.46 -8.56
C ILE A 332 -18.30 -2.62 -8.72
N GLN A 333 -18.43 -1.30 -8.82
CA GLN A 333 -17.28 -0.40 -8.94
C GLN A 333 -16.36 -0.50 -7.72
N ASN A 334 -16.92 -0.51 -6.51
CA ASN A 334 -16.12 -0.54 -5.28
C ASN A 334 -15.52 -1.92 -4.98
N ASN A 335 -16.15 -3.00 -5.44
CA ASN A 335 -15.72 -4.37 -5.18
C ASN A 335 -15.17 -5.09 -6.42
N PHE A 336 -14.85 -4.36 -7.48
CA PHE A 336 -14.43 -4.94 -8.76
C PHE A 336 -13.24 -5.89 -8.60
N ASP A 337 -12.20 -5.46 -7.86
CA ASP A 337 -11.00 -6.26 -7.64
C ASP A 337 -11.31 -7.55 -6.87
N TYR A 338 -12.18 -7.49 -5.84
CA TYR A 338 -12.63 -8.68 -5.11
C TYR A 338 -13.40 -9.65 -6.01
N MET A 339 -14.23 -9.14 -6.92
CA MET A 339 -14.96 -9.98 -7.88
C MET A 339 -14.01 -10.70 -8.84
N VAL A 340 -12.96 -10.02 -9.32
CA VAL A 340 -11.95 -10.63 -10.18
C VAL A 340 -11.20 -11.75 -9.45
N PHE A 341 -10.72 -11.49 -8.23
CA PHE A 341 -10.04 -12.52 -7.44
C PHE A 341 -10.98 -13.68 -7.07
N THR A 342 -12.27 -13.42 -6.82
CA THR A 342 -13.27 -14.47 -6.53
C THR A 342 -13.47 -15.37 -7.73
N THR A 343 -13.57 -14.76 -8.91
CA THR A 343 -13.65 -15.50 -10.17
C THR A 343 -12.40 -16.34 -10.39
N LEU A 344 -11.21 -15.79 -10.13
CA LEU A 344 -9.94 -16.52 -10.21
C LEU A 344 -9.93 -17.74 -9.27
N PHE A 345 -10.41 -17.59 -8.02
CA PHE A 345 -10.52 -18.70 -7.06
C PHE A 345 -11.50 -19.78 -7.55
N ILE A 346 -12.70 -19.39 -7.98
CA ILE A 346 -13.71 -20.35 -8.49
C ILE A 346 -13.18 -21.13 -9.70
N VAL A 347 -12.51 -20.45 -10.64
CA VAL A 347 -11.92 -21.08 -11.83
C VAL A 347 -10.71 -21.94 -11.46
N SER A 348 -9.99 -21.62 -10.39
CA SER A 348 -8.83 -22.40 -9.94
C SER A 348 -9.19 -23.77 -9.34
N LEU A 349 -10.38 -23.92 -8.75
CA LEU A 349 -10.84 -25.17 -8.16
C LEU A 349 -10.87 -26.34 -9.15
N PRO A 350 -11.54 -26.25 -10.32
CA PRO A 350 -11.53 -27.35 -11.29
C PRO A 350 -10.12 -27.63 -11.80
N ILE A 351 -9.27 -26.60 -12.02
CA ILE A 351 -7.89 -26.78 -12.47
C ILE A 351 -7.09 -27.60 -11.44
N TYR A 352 -7.24 -27.30 -10.15
CA TYR A 352 -6.53 -28.01 -9.09
C TYR A 352 -6.92 -29.48 -8.99
N PHE A 353 -8.22 -29.79 -9.05
CA PHE A 353 -8.71 -31.16 -8.89
C PHE A 353 -8.64 -32.01 -10.16
N THR A 354 -8.60 -31.40 -11.35
CA THR A 354 -8.62 -32.15 -12.63
C THR A 354 -7.28 -32.17 -13.38
N LEU A 355 -6.50 -31.09 -13.32
CA LEU A 355 -5.26 -30.93 -14.10
C LEU A 355 -3.99 -31.07 -13.25
N ASP A 356 -4.14 -31.43 -11.96
CA ASP A 356 -3.04 -31.60 -11.02
C ASP A 356 -2.12 -30.36 -10.93
N TYR A 357 -2.69 -29.17 -11.14
CA TYR A 357 -1.93 -27.91 -11.19
C TYR A 357 -2.35 -26.96 -10.08
N ALA A 358 -1.50 -26.84 -9.06
CA ALA A 358 -1.80 -26.09 -7.83
C ALA A 358 -1.60 -24.59 -7.90
N MET A 359 -0.87 -24.07 -8.88
CA MET A 359 -0.51 -22.65 -8.95
C MET A 359 -1.74 -21.71 -8.88
N PRO A 360 -2.80 -21.86 -9.70
CA PRO A 360 -3.91 -20.91 -9.70
C PRO A 360 -4.66 -20.88 -8.36
N LEU A 361 -4.77 -22.04 -7.69
CA LEU A 361 -5.45 -22.16 -6.40
C LEU A 361 -4.60 -21.55 -5.29
N HIS A 362 -3.31 -21.88 -5.24
CA HIS A 362 -2.40 -21.32 -4.24
C HIS A 362 -2.26 -19.81 -4.38
N LEU A 363 -2.21 -19.29 -5.62
CA LEU A 363 -2.17 -17.86 -5.90
C LEU A 363 -3.43 -17.15 -5.39
N SER A 364 -4.60 -17.67 -5.73
CA SER A 364 -5.88 -17.07 -5.31
C SER A 364 -6.09 -17.12 -3.80
N ILE A 365 -5.76 -18.24 -3.13
CA ILE A 365 -5.80 -18.37 -1.67
C ILE A 365 -4.86 -17.36 -1.00
N SER A 366 -3.62 -17.22 -1.49
CA SER A 366 -2.65 -16.26 -0.94
C SER A 366 -3.17 -14.82 -1.04
N ILE A 367 -3.75 -14.44 -2.18
CA ILE A 367 -4.33 -13.10 -2.38
C ILE A 367 -5.54 -12.89 -1.46
N PHE A 368 -6.44 -13.88 -1.37
CA PHE A 368 -7.64 -13.77 -0.55
C PHE A 368 -7.34 -13.65 0.93
N THR A 369 -6.46 -14.50 1.45
CA THR A 369 -6.07 -14.47 2.87
C THR A 369 -5.37 -13.17 3.21
N PHE A 370 -4.54 -12.63 2.31
CA PHE A 370 -3.91 -11.33 2.49
C PHE A 370 -4.92 -10.17 2.51
N LEU A 371 -5.85 -10.15 1.56
CA LEU A 371 -6.93 -9.15 1.52
C LEU A 371 -7.84 -9.26 2.74
N PHE A 372 -8.18 -10.47 3.18
CA PHE A 372 -8.94 -10.71 4.39
C PHE A 372 -8.22 -10.11 5.61
N MET A 373 -6.92 -10.36 5.75
CA MET A 373 -6.13 -9.84 6.88
C MET A 373 -5.94 -8.32 6.86
N ILE A 374 -6.03 -7.65 5.71
CA ILE A 374 -5.98 -6.18 5.65
C ILE A 374 -7.29 -5.53 6.09
N ASN A 375 -8.43 -6.16 5.79
CA ASN A 375 -9.75 -5.51 5.89
C ASN A 375 -10.60 -5.97 7.08
N VAL A 376 -10.43 -7.20 7.55
CA VAL A 376 -11.33 -7.81 8.56
C VAL A 376 -10.92 -7.56 10.01
N PRO A 377 -9.62 -7.60 10.40
CA PRO A 377 -9.26 -7.44 11.80
C PRO A 377 -9.63 -6.06 12.38
N PRO A 378 -10.20 -5.99 13.59
CA PRO A 378 -10.56 -4.72 14.23
C PRO A 378 -9.32 -3.84 14.48
N PRO A 379 -9.46 -2.50 14.45
CA PRO A 379 -8.33 -1.56 14.46
C PRO A 379 -7.41 -1.72 15.68
N LYS A 380 -7.93 -2.21 16.82
CA LYS A 380 -7.14 -2.49 18.03
C LYS A 380 -6.10 -3.60 17.83
N TRP A 381 -6.39 -4.61 17.00
CA TRP A 381 -5.54 -5.78 16.78
C TRP A 381 -4.65 -5.64 15.54
N ARG A 382 -5.00 -4.75 14.61
CA ARG A 382 -4.23 -4.46 13.38
C ARG A 382 -2.78 -4.04 13.64
N LYS A 383 -2.48 -3.54 14.85
CA LYS A 383 -1.13 -3.17 15.27
C LYS A 383 -0.21 -4.36 15.58
N TYR A 384 -0.79 -5.51 15.96
CA TYR A 384 -0.04 -6.70 16.36
C TYR A 384 -0.11 -7.81 15.31
N LEU A 385 -1.21 -7.88 14.56
CA LEU A 385 -1.38 -8.84 13.47
C LEU A 385 -0.75 -8.28 12.19
N HIS A 386 0.53 -8.60 11.95
CA HIS A 386 1.14 -8.25 10.67
C HIS A 386 0.43 -9.01 9.53
N PRO A 387 -0.17 -8.33 8.53
CA PRO A 387 -1.02 -8.97 7.54
C PRO A 387 -0.37 -10.16 6.83
N VAL A 388 0.94 -10.07 6.55
CA VAL A 388 1.69 -11.12 5.84
C VAL A 388 1.84 -12.41 6.68
N LEU A 389 2.19 -12.31 7.96
CA LEU A 389 2.41 -13.52 8.78
C LEU A 389 1.10 -14.23 9.05
N CYS A 390 0.06 -13.47 9.37
CA CYS A 390 -1.27 -14.03 9.60
C CYS A 390 -1.86 -14.62 8.31
N SER A 391 -1.67 -13.98 7.15
CA SER A 391 -2.16 -14.52 5.88
C SER A 391 -1.46 -15.82 5.51
N VAL A 392 -0.15 -15.96 5.79
CA VAL A 392 0.57 -17.22 5.60
C VAL A 392 0.02 -18.32 6.50
N GLY A 393 -0.21 -18.04 7.79
CA GLY A 393 -0.80 -19.01 8.72
C GLY A 393 -2.18 -19.51 8.28
N ILE A 394 -3.04 -18.60 7.82
CA ILE A 394 -4.35 -18.97 7.26
C ILE A 394 -4.20 -19.73 5.94
N SER A 395 -3.24 -19.34 5.09
CA SER A 395 -2.95 -20.04 3.84
C SER A 395 -2.49 -21.48 4.09
N TRP A 396 -1.64 -21.73 5.09
CA TRP A 396 -1.26 -23.09 5.48
C TRP A 396 -2.46 -23.95 5.87
N LEU A 397 -3.38 -23.40 6.67
CA LEU A 397 -4.61 -24.10 7.04
C LEU A 397 -5.45 -24.45 5.80
N LEU A 398 -5.60 -23.50 4.86
CA LEU A 398 -6.35 -23.74 3.63
C LEU A 398 -5.66 -24.76 2.71
N TYR A 399 -4.33 -24.67 2.53
CA TYR A 399 -3.56 -25.67 1.76
C TYR A 399 -3.64 -27.05 2.40
N TYR A 400 -3.63 -27.12 3.73
CA TYR A 400 -3.84 -28.37 4.45
C TYR A 400 -5.23 -28.96 4.17
N ILE A 401 -6.29 -28.15 4.22
CA ILE A 401 -7.66 -28.60 3.89
C ILE A 401 -7.74 -29.10 2.44
N PHE A 402 -7.20 -28.35 1.47
CA PHE A 402 -7.26 -28.73 0.06
C PHE A 402 -6.39 -29.96 -0.27
N SER A 403 -5.23 -30.10 0.37
CA SER A 403 -4.40 -31.32 0.22
C SER A 403 -5.09 -32.56 0.80
N LEU A 404 -5.77 -32.44 1.95
CA LEU A 404 -6.61 -33.52 2.49
C LEU A 404 -7.76 -33.89 1.53
N MET A 405 -8.42 -32.91 0.91
CA MET A 405 -9.48 -33.16 -0.06
C MET A 405 -8.98 -33.87 -1.33
N LYS A 406 -7.72 -33.62 -1.72
CA LYS A 406 -7.08 -34.23 -2.89
C LYS A 406 -6.36 -35.55 -2.56
N HIS A 407 -6.31 -35.94 -1.28
CA HIS A 407 -5.55 -37.08 -0.77
C HIS A 407 -4.04 -37.00 -1.04
N GLU A 408 -3.47 -35.78 -0.97
CA GLU A 408 -2.03 -35.53 -1.09
C GLU A 408 -1.42 -35.12 0.25
N ASP A 409 -0.11 -35.36 0.40
CA ASP A 409 0.63 -34.88 1.54
C ASP A 409 0.75 -33.35 1.52
N PHE A 410 0.53 -32.73 2.68
CA PHE A 410 0.64 -31.28 2.84
C PHE A 410 2.02 -30.74 2.41
N LEU A 411 3.08 -31.48 2.70
CA LEU A 411 4.44 -31.08 2.33
C LEU A 411 4.63 -31.07 0.80
N ASP A 412 3.97 -31.95 0.06
CA ASP A 412 4.04 -31.95 -1.40
C ASP A 412 3.28 -30.75 -1.99
N SER A 413 2.14 -30.38 -1.41
CA SER A 413 1.45 -29.11 -1.74
C SER A 413 2.37 -27.89 -1.52
N LEU A 414 3.15 -27.86 -0.43
CA LEU A 414 4.13 -26.79 -0.20
C LEU A 414 5.29 -26.80 -1.21
N ARG A 415 5.74 -27.98 -1.66
CA ARG A 415 6.75 -28.09 -2.73
C ARG A 415 6.23 -27.57 -4.07
N GLN A 416 4.95 -27.79 -4.37
CA GLN A 416 4.29 -27.26 -5.57
C GLN A 416 4.10 -25.73 -5.51
N TYR A 417 4.10 -25.14 -4.31
CA TYR A 417 3.99 -23.68 -4.16
C TYR A 417 5.20 -22.93 -4.73
N LYS A 418 6.43 -23.45 -4.56
CA LYS A 418 7.67 -22.82 -5.07
C LYS A 418 8.52 -23.86 -5.79
N THR A 419 8.47 -23.86 -7.12
CA THR A 419 9.19 -24.84 -7.95
C THR A 419 10.56 -24.32 -8.41
N GLY A 420 10.85 -23.03 -8.20
CA GLY A 420 12.09 -22.37 -8.62
C GLY A 420 12.06 -21.88 -10.07
N ARG A 421 10.92 -22.01 -10.75
CA ARG A 421 10.72 -21.61 -12.15
C ARG A 421 10.17 -20.17 -12.23
N ASN A 422 10.96 -19.22 -11.72
CA ASN A 422 10.67 -17.79 -11.83
C ASN A 422 10.76 -17.32 -13.31
N TYR A 423 10.21 -16.15 -13.63
CA TYR A 423 10.24 -15.60 -15.00
C TYR A 423 11.64 -15.57 -15.62
N LEU A 424 12.67 -15.22 -14.84
CA LEU A 424 14.07 -15.21 -15.28
C LEU A 424 14.59 -16.58 -15.74
N ARG A 425 14.04 -17.68 -15.19
CA ARG A 425 14.43 -19.06 -15.53
C ARG A 425 13.39 -19.78 -16.38
N LEU A 426 12.25 -19.14 -16.68
CA LEU A 426 11.11 -19.75 -17.36
C LEU A 426 11.47 -20.24 -18.78
N PHE A 427 12.28 -19.44 -19.48
CA PHE A 427 12.72 -19.68 -20.87
C PHE A 427 14.01 -20.50 -20.97
N ASN A 428 14.66 -20.77 -19.83
CA ASN A 428 15.86 -21.60 -19.78
C ASN A 428 15.46 -23.08 -19.78
N HIS A 429 15.40 -23.67 -20.99
CA HIS A 429 14.98 -25.06 -21.25
C HIS A 429 15.88 -26.13 -20.60
N ARG A 430 16.99 -25.75 -19.96
CA ARG A 430 17.98 -26.68 -19.39
C ARG A 430 17.69 -27.15 -17.96
N GLN A 431 16.83 -26.51 -17.18
CA GLN A 431 16.86 -26.71 -15.72
C GLN A 431 15.68 -27.50 -15.10
N THR A 432 14.44 -27.45 -15.57
CA THR A 432 13.34 -28.31 -15.03
C THR A 432 12.11 -28.39 -15.96
N ASN A 433 11.47 -29.56 -16.05
CA ASN A 433 10.20 -29.76 -16.78
C ASN A 433 8.93 -29.41 -15.96
N LYS A 434 9.07 -28.96 -14.70
CA LYS A 434 7.92 -28.68 -13.82
C LYS A 434 7.32 -27.30 -14.10
N PRO A 435 5.99 -27.10 -14.06
CA PRO A 435 5.37 -25.78 -14.25
C PRO A 435 5.68 -24.83 -13.05
N PRO A 436 5.53 -23.50 -13.23
CA PRO A 436 5.78 -22.53 -12.16
C PRO A 436 4.73 -22.63 -11.05
N GLY A 437 5.16 -22.43 -9.80
CA GLY A 437 4.29 -22.34 -8.64
C GLY A 437 3.80 -20.91 -8.35
N ALA A 438 2.87 -20.77 -7.40
CA ALA A 438 2.35 -19.46 -7.00
C ALA A 438 3.44 -18.58 -6.34
N GLY A 439 4.36 -19.20 -5.61
CA GLY A 439 5.52 -18.55 -5.02
C GLY A 439 6.51 -18.01 -6.05
N ASP A 440 6.61 -18.65 -7.21
CA ASP A 440 7.48 -18.20 -8.30
C ASP A 440 6.88 -16.97 -9.01
N VAL A 441 5.55 -16.90 -9.10
CA VAL A 441 4.82 -15.70 -9.56
C VAL A 441 5.06 -14.53 -8.61
N PHE A 442 4.88 -14.73 -7.30
CA PHE A 442 5.15 -13.69 -6.32
C PHE A 442 6.62 -13.27 -6.28
N SER A 443 7.57 -14.22 -6.43
CA SER A 443 9.00 -13.90 -6.52
C SER A 443 9.31 -13.05 -7.77
N THR A 444 8.66 -13.36 -8.90
CA THR A 444 8.78 -12.56 -10.13
C THR A 444 8.25 -11.13 -9.93
N LEU A 445 7.10 -10.97 -9.26
CA LEU A 445 6.55 -9.64 -8.95
C LEU A 445 7.39 -8.90 -7.90
N MET A 446 8.07 -9.63 -7.02
CA MET A 446 9.04 -9.07 -6.08
C MET A 446 10.22 -8.43 -6.83
N ASP A 447 10.74 -9.08 -7.88
CA ASP A 447 11.79 -8.51 -8.72
C ASP A 447 11.35 -7.20 -9.39
N CYS A 448 10.11 -7.12 -9.90
CA CYS A 448 9.54 -5.86 -10.41
C CYS A 448 9.45 -4.78 -9.32
N SER A 449 9.12 -5.17 -8.08
CA SER A 449 9.02 -4.24 -6.95
C SER A 449 10.38 -3.68 -6.56
N ILE A 450 11.44 -4.49 -6.63
CA ILE A 450 12.82 -4.03 -6.43
C ILE A 450 13.17 -2.99 -7.49
N VAL A 451 12.94 -3.28 -8.78
CA VAL A 451 13.18 -2.30 -9.86
C VAL A 451 12.40 -1.01 -9.64
N SER A 452 11.17 -1.11 -9.14
CA SER A 452 10.31 0.04 -8.86
C SER A 452 10.85 0.99 -7.78
N LEU A 453 11.68 0.50 -6.86
CA LEU A 453 12.34 1.34 -5.85
C LEU A 453 13.29 2.37 -6.46
N SER A 454 13.81 2.13 -7.67
CA SER A 454 14.63 3.09 -8.41
C SER A 454 13.89 4.42 -8.64
N ILE A 455 12.56 4.37 -8.81
CA ILE A 455 11.75 5.55 -9.04
C ILE A 455 11.58 6.36 -7.76
N SER A 456 11.36 5.69 -6.61
CA SER A 456 11.37 6.36 -5.31
C SER A 456 12.71 7.03 -5.03
N MET A 457 13.82 6.34 -5.32
CA MET A 457 15.17 6.91 -5.18
C MET A 457 15.38 8.11 -6.11
N PHE A 458 14.91 8.04 -7.36
CA PHE A 458 15.02 9.13 -8.33
C PHE A 458 14.21 10.37 -7.92
N ASN A 459 13.01 10.17 -7.38
CA ASN A 459 12.15 11.27 -6.92
C ASN A 459 12.81 12.09 -5.80
N TYR A 460 13.59 11.45 -4.92
CA TYR A 460 14.31 12.08 -3.80
C TYR A 460 15.83 12.17 -4.01
N ARG A 461 16.31 12.09 -5.26
CA ARG A 461 17.74 12.02 -5.59
C ARG A 461 18.56 13.20 -5.06
N ASP A 462 17.97 14.39 -4.97
CA ASP A 462 18.67 15.59 -4.53
C ASP A 462 19.02 15.48 -3.02
N ASP A 463 18.11 14.94 -2.20
CA ASP A 463 18.35 14.63 -0.79
C ASP A 463 19.43 13.53 -0.65
N LEU A 464 19.37 12.50 -1.49
CA LEU A 464 20.35 11.41 -1.51
C LEU A 464 21.77 11.93 -1.80
N ILE A 465 21.93 12.79 -2.81
CA ILE A 465 23.22 13.39 -3.20
C ILE A 465 23.75 14.29 -2.07
N ARG A 466 22.87 15.10 -1.45
CA ARG A 466 23.24 15.99 -0.35
C ARG A 466 23.86 15.24 0.83
N HIS A 467 23.27 14.09 1.18
CA HIS A 467 23.69 13.27 2.31
C HIS A 467 24.61 12.10 1.94
N PHE A 468 25.00 11.97 0.67
CA PHE A 468 25.77 10.83 0.17
C PHE A 468 27.06 10.58 0.97
N SER A 469 27.78 11.66 1.30
CA SER A 469 29.01 11.62 2.10
C SER A 469 28.80 11.15 3.54
N GLN A 470 27.58 11.29 4.08
CA GLN A 470 27.21 10.81 5.41
C GLN A 470 26.70 9.36 5.39
N ILE A 471 26.02 8.97 4.30
CA ILE A 471 25.45 7.64 4.12
C ILE A 471 26.55 6.59 3.93
N VAL A 472 27.45 6.81 2.98
CA VAL A 472 28.41 5.78 2.52
C VAL A 472 29.31 5.24 3.64
N PRO A 473 29.92 6.07 4.52
CA PRO A 473 30.76 5.55 5.61
C PRO A 473 30.00 4.66 6.59
N VAL A 474 28.73 4.98 6.89
CA VAL A 474 27.88 4.16 7.77
C VAL A 474 27.63 2.81 7.12
N ILE A 475 27.30 2.79 5.82
CA ILE A 475 27.06 1.55 5.07
C ILE A 475 28.32 0.68 5.10
N ILE A 476 29.49 1.23 4.78
CA ILE A 476 30.75 0.48 4.76
C ILE A 476 31.06 -0.09 6.16
N PHE A 477 30.96 0.74 7.20
CA PHE A 477 31.17 0.30 8.58
C PHE A 477 30.24 -0.85 8.98
N MET A 478 28.98 -0.78 8.54
CA MET A 478 27.98 -1.80 8.81
C MET A 478 28.18 -3.08 8.00
N THR A 479 28.56 -2.97 6.73
CA THR A 479 28.95 -4.13 5.92
C THR A 479 30.13 -4.85 6.56
N VAL A 480 31.19 -4.15 6.95
CA VAL A 480 32.36 -4.76 7.60
C VAL A 480 31.97 -5.43 8.92
N THR A 481 31.18 -4.76 9.75
CA THR A 481 30.72 -5.31 11.03
C THR A 481 29.85 -6.56 10.83
N ASN A 482 28.90 -6.50 9.91
CA ASN A 482 27.97 -7.61 9.68
C ASN A 482 28.63 -8.80 8.97
N PHE A 483 29.61 -8.55 8.10
CA PHE A 483 30.35 -9.58 7.39
C PHE A 483 31.37 -10.28 8.31
N PHE A 484 32.23 -9.53 9.01
CA PHE A 484 33.33 -10.13 9.78
C PHE A 484 32.98 -10.46 11.24
N ILE A 485 32.22 -9.60 11.93
CA ILE A 485 32.04 -9.73 13.39
C ILE A 485 30.82 -10.60 13.70
N TYR A 486 29.72 -10.39 12.98
CA TYR A 486 28.44 -10.99 13.34
C TYR A 486 28.42 -12.54 13.29
N PRO A 487 28.99 -13.21 12.25
CA PRO A 487 29.03 -14.67 12.22
C PRO A 487 29.90 -15.26 13.35
N ILE A 488 30.98 -14.58 13.75
CA ILE A 488 31.84 -15.05 14.85
C ILE A 488 31.07 -15.02 16.17
N VAL A 489 30.36 -13.91 16.41
CA VAL A 489 29.55 -13.75 17.63
C VAL A 489 28.44 -14.80 17.67
N CYS A 490 27.75 -15.02 16.55
CA CYS A 490 26.70 -16.01 16.43
C CYS A 490 27.21 -17.44 16.70
N TYR A 491 28.36 -17.80 16.12
CA TYR A 491 29.01 -19.10 16.36
C TYR A 491 29.40 -19.29 17.83
N LYS A 492 30.02 -18.28 18.46
CA LYS A 492 30.40 -18.32 19.88
C LYS A 492 29.21 -18.41 20.83
N LEU A 493 28.04 -17.92 20.41
CA LEU A 493 26.78 -18.04 21.17
C LEU A 493 26.11 -19.42 20.99
N GLY A 494 26.70 -20.32 20.21
CA GLY A 494 26.29 -21.72 20.10
C GLY A 494 25.45 -22.05 18.87
N LEU A 495 25.47 -21.22 17.82
CA LEU A 495 24.87 -21.56 16.53
C LEU A 495 25.77 -22.52 15.74
N SER A 496 25.17 -23.41 14.95
CA SER A 496 25.92 -24.22 13.99
C SER A 496 26.66 -23.33 12.98
N PRO A 497 27.75 -23.81 12.37
CA PRO A 497 28.49 -23.04 11.38
C PRO A 497 27.61 -22.50 10.25
N GLU A 498 26.80 -23.37 9.65
CA GLU A 498 25.88 -23.06 8.54
C GLU A 498 24.80 -22.05 8.95
N ASN A 499 24.24 -22.20 10.16
CA ASN A 499 23.22 -21.28 10.68
C ASN A 499 23.82 -19.93 11.06
N SER A 500 25.06 -19.91 11.53
CA SER A 500 25.77 -18.68 11.86
C SER A 500 26.05 -17.83 10.61
N LEU A 501 26.50 -18.45 9.52
CA LEU A 501 26.65 -17.79 8.23
C LEU A 501 25.29 -17.34 7.68
N GLY A 502 24.28 -18.22 7.72
CA GLY A 502 22.89 -17.89 7.34
C GLY A 502 22.31 -16.68 8.09
N PHE A 503 22.75 -16.47 9.33
CA PHE A 503 22.31 -15.34 10.13
C PHE A 503 22.97 -14.01 9.72
N ALA A 504 24.12 -14.06 9.06
CA ALA A 504 24.81 -12.89 8.53
C ALA A 504 23.97 -12.20 7.42
N GLY A 505 23.24 -12.98 6.64
CA GLY A 505 22.32 -12.49 5.63
C GLY A 505 21.03 -11.86 6.16
N ARG A 506 20.75 -11.85 7.47
CA ARG A 506 19.44 -11.42 8.05
C ARG A 506 19.01 -9.98 7.75
N SER A 507 19.96 -9.14 7.33
CA SER A 507 19.76 -7.71 7.04
C SER A 507 19.85 -7.43 5.54
N VAL A 508 20.18 -8.45 4.75
CA VAL A 508 20.29 -8.40 3.30
C VAL A 508 18.94 -8.82 2.70
N THR A 509 18.43 -8.05 1.75
CA THR A 509 17.18 -8.38 1.05
C THR A 509 17.28 -9.76 0.40
N LEU A 510 16.20 -10.55 0.43
CA LEU A 510 16.15 -11.93 -0.06
C LEU A 510 16.80 -12.15 -1.44
N ALA A 511 16.60 -11.23 -2.39
CA ALA A 511 17.21 -11.29 -3.72
C ALA A 511 18.75 -11.26 -3.68
N LEU A 512 19.34 -10.49 -2.77
CA LEU A 512 20.79 -10.37 -2.55
C LEU A 512 21.30 -11.42 -1.54
N GLY A 513 20.45 -11.84 -0.60
CA GLY A 513 20.80 -12.82 0.42
C GLY A 513 21.06 -14.20 -0.16
N THR A 514 20.28 -14.65 -1.14
CA THR A 514 20.47 -15.97 -1.76
C THR A 514 21.88 -16.16 -2.35
N PRO A 515 22.37 -15.32 -3.28
CA PRO A 515 23.73 -15.48 -3.81
C PRO A 515 24.82 -15.22 -2.77
N PHE A 516 24.54 -14.41 -1.74
CA PHE A 516 25.43 -14.21 -0.60
C PHE A 516 25.64 -15.52 0.17
N GLU A 517 24.55 -16.17 0.60
CA GLU A 517 24.62 -17.42 1.34
C GLU A 517 25.14 -18.59 0.50
N ASP A 518 24.81 -18.64 -0.80
CA ASP A 518 25.38 -19.62 -1.73
C ASP A 518 26.90 -19.53 -1.80
N SER A 519 27.41 -18.29 -1.82
CA SER A 519 28.86 -18.04 -1.85
C SER A 519 29.51 -18.33 -0.50
N LEU A 520 28.80 -18.23 0.63
CA LEU A 520 29.33 -18.50 1.97
C LEU A 520 29.12 -19.95 2.43
N GLY A 521 28.16 -20.69 1.88
CA GLY A 521 27.73 -22.00 2.38
C GLY A 521 26.80 -21.92 3.60
N GLY A 522 26.04 -20.82 3.74
CA GLY A 522 25.12 -20.62 4.86
C GLY A 522 23.69 -21.09 4.60
N SER A 523 22.89 -21.15 5.67
CA SER A 523 21.49 -21.60 5.59
C SER A 523 20.58 -20.56 4.93
N GLN A 524 20.22 -20.77 3.66
CA GLN A 524 19.32 -19.88 2.91
C GLN A 524 17.93 -19.77 3.54
N GLN A 525 17.40 -20.85 4.11
CA GLN A 525 16.05 -20.86 4.70
C GLN A 525 16.03 -20.02 5.98
N LEU A 526 17.06 -20.13 6.83
CA LEU A 526 17.20 -19.33 8.03
C LEU A 526 17.39 -17.84 7.68
N MET A 527 18.26 -17.55 6.72
CA MET A 527 18.44 -16.19 6.19
C MET A 527 17.11 -15.61 5.69
N ALA A 528 16.41 -16.32 4.81
CA ALA A 528 15.15 -15.86 4.24
C ALA A 528 14.08 -15.59 5.32
N CYS A 529 13.93 -16.49 6.29
CA CYS A 529 12.98 -16.33 7.39
C CYS A 529 13.35 -15.11 8.26
N THR A 530 14.60 -15.05 8.72
CA THR A 530 15.08 -14.00 9.63
C THR A 530 15.03 -12.62 8.97
N THR A 531 15.42 -12.49 7.71
CA THR A 531 15.31 -11.24 6.92
C THR A 531 13.89 -10.70 6.83
N VAL A 532 12.93 -11.57 6.63
CA VAL A 532 11.54 -11.13 6.50
C VAL A 532 10.96 -10.78 7.87
N VAL A 533 11.31 -11.54 8.92
CA VAL A 533 10.91 -11.22 10.30
C VAL A 533 11.55 -9.91 10.79
N THR A 534 12.84 -9.63 10.51
CA THR A 534 13.48 -8.34 10.86
C THR A 534 12.78 -7.19 10.15
N GLY A 535 12.43 -7.36 8.87
CA GLY A 535 11.66 -6.39 8.11
C GLY A 535 10.30 -6.05 8.73
N ILE A 536 9.58 -7.09 9.15
CA ILE A 536 8.28 -6.94 9.83
C ILE A 536 8.44 -6.25 11.19
N LEU A 537 9.43 -6.66 11.99
CA LEU A 537 9.72 -6.00 13.27
C LEU A 537 10.11 -4.54 13.09
N GLY A 538 10.89 -4.22 12.06
CA GLY A 538 11.24 -2.85 11.69
C GLY A 538 10.01 -2.01 11.34
N ALA A 539 9.08 -2.56 10.54
CA ALA A 539 7.83 -1.88 10.19
C ALA A 539 6.93 -1.65 11.42
N LEU A 540 6.82 -2.60 12.35
CA LEU A 540 5.94 -2.49 13.52
C LEU A 540 6.52 -1.69 14.69
N PHE A 541 7.81 -1.88 14.96
CA PHE A 541 8.48 -1.35 16.16
C PHE A 541 9.45 -0.23 15.86
N GLY A 542 9.85 0.01 14.60
CA GLY A 542 10.85 1.00 14.22
C GLY A 542 10.58 2.40 14.77
N GLN A 543 9.36 2.93 14.58
CA GLN A 543 8.99 4.26 15.09
C GLN A 543 9.04 4.34 16.62
N LYS A 544 8.59 3.29 17.32
CA LYS A 544 8.66 3.22 18.79
C LYS A 544 10.11 3.18 19.27
N MET A 545 10.97 2.44 18.59
CA MET A 545 12.39 2.36 18.91
C MET A 545 13.09 3.70 18.67
N PHE A 546 12.78 4.43 17.60
CA PHE A 546 13.33 5.77 17.38
C PHE A 546 12.92 6.74 18.49
N LYS A 547 11.66 6.68 18.94
CA LYS A 547 11.18 7.48 20.08
C LYS A 547 11.90 7.11 21.37
N TRP A 548 12.13 5.82 21.62
CA TRP A 548 12.90 5.35 22.78
C TRP A 548 14.36 5.81 22.75
N MET A 549 15.01 5.77 21.59
CA MET A 549 16.38 6.26 21.37
C MET A 549 16.48 7.81 21.33
N LYS A 550 15.35 8.52 21.48
CA LYS A 550 15.24 9.99 21.37
C LYS A 550 15.73 10.54 20.02
N ILE A 551 15.54 9.78 18.95
CA ILE A 551 15.80 10.24 17.58
C ILE A 551 14.64 11.11 17.15
N ARG A 552 14.97 12.27 16.59
CA ARG A 552 13.99 13.28 16.23
C ARG A 552 13.16 12.81 15.04
N GLU A 553 11.88 13.13 15.05
CA GLU A 553 10.94 12.67 14.02
C GLU A 553 11.28 13.21 12.62
N ASP A 554 11.90 14.40 12.55
CA ASP A 554 12.35 15.04 11.32
C ASP A 554 13.71 14.52 10.79
N ASP A 555 14.41 13.66 11.52
CA ASP A 555 15.68 13.07 11.06
C ASP A 555 15.42 11.87 10.13
N TYR A 556 14.94 12.16 8.93
CA TYR A 556 14.62 11.16 7.91
C TYR A 556 15.86 10.38 7.44
N VAL A 557 17.06 10.98 7.53
CA VAL A 557 18.33 10.32 7.19
C VAL A 557 18.65 9.22 8.19
N THR A 558 18.65 9.51 9.50
CA THR A 558 18.90 8.50 10.53
C THR A 558 17.83 7.42 10.52
N ARG A 559 16.55 7.81 10.40
CA ARG A 559 15.42 6.86 10.37
C ARG A 559 15.49 5.94 9.15
N GLY A 560 15.73 6.52 7.98
CA GLY A 560 15.85 5.79 6.72
C GLY A 560 17.03 4.83 6.70
N ILE A 561 18.24 5.31 7.01
CA ILE A 561 19.46 4.48 7.00
C ILE A 561 19.36 3.34 8.02
N THR A 562 18.91 3.62 9.24
CA THR A 562 18.80 2.60 10.30
C THR A 562 17.82 1.49 9.92
N LEU A 563 16.61 1.85 9.44
CA LEU A 563 15.63 0.86 9.04
C LEU A 563 16.03 0.13 7.77
N GLY A 564 16.62 0.81 6.79
CA GLY A 564 17.09 0.18 5.56
C GLY A 564 18.17 -0.86 5.84
N LEU A 565 19.21 -0.47 6.58
CA LEU A 565 20.32 -1.36 6.88
C LEU A 565 19.95 -2.52 7.80
N ASN A 566 18.99 -2.36 8.73
CA ASN A 566 18.67 -3.41 9.71
C ASN A 566 17.46 -4.29 9.33
N CYS A 567 16.52 -3.72 8.57
CA CYS A 567 15.19 -4.29 8.33
C CYS A 567 14.84 -4.38 6.82
N SER A 568 15.79 -4.07 5.93
CA SER A 568 15.71 -4.32 4.49
C SER A 568 14.45 -3.74 3.81
N ALA A 569 13.91 -4.44 2.81
CA ALA A 569 12.88 -3.94 1.90
C ALA A 569 11.47 -3.79 2.52
N ILE A 570 11.06 -4.61 3.51
CA ILE A 570 9.71 -4.51 4.10
C ILE A 570 9.56 -3.24 4.95
N ALA A 571 10.55 -2.95 5.80
CA ALA A 571 10.55 -1.71 6.56
C ALA A 571 10.65 -0.48 5.63
N THR A 572 11.38 -0.62 4.52
CA THR A 572 11.46 0.41 3.48
C THR A 572 10.10 0.65 2.81
N ALA A 573 9.37 -0.41 2.45
CA ALA A 573 8.02 -0.29 1.90
C ALA A 573 7.06 0.40 2.88
N HIS A 574 7.17 0.08 4.17
CA HIS A 574 6.42 0.79 5.19
C HIS A 574 6.82 2.28 5.26
N LEU A 575 8.12 2.59 5.27
CA LEU A 575 8.61 3.98 5.23
C LEU A 575 8.11 4.74 4.01
N LEU A 576 8.12 4.14 2.82
CA LEU A 576 7.62 4.79 1.59
C LEU A 576 6.15 5.22 1.70
N SER A 577 5.36 4.61 2.61
CA SER A 577 3.96 5.00 2.86
C SER A 577 3.79 6.09 3.92
N ILE A 578 4.67 6.18 4.92
CA ILE A 578 4.53 7.11 6.05
C ILE A 578 5.49 8.31 5.98
N ASP A 579 6.67 8.12 5.41
CA ASP A 579 7.74 9.11 5.24
C ASP A 579 8.55 8.75 3.97
N PRO A 580 8.08 9.18 2.79
CA PRO A 580 8.70 8.82 1.51
C PRO A 580 10.17 9.25 1.38
N ARG A 581 10.57 10.34 2.04
CA ARG A 581 11.97 10.82 2.07
C ARG A 581 12.86 9.83 2.82
N ALA A 582 12.46 9.43 4.03
CA ALA A 582 13.14 8.39 4.79
C ALA A 582 13.13 7.04 4.03
N GLY A 583 12.03 6.73 3.35
CA GLY A 583 11.89 5.55 2.50
C GLY A 583 12.91 5.51 1.36
N ALA A 584 13.13 6.62 0.65
CA ALA A 584 14.13 6.68 -0.42
C ALA A 584 15.58 6.51 0.10
N MET A 585 15.88 7.11 1.26
CA MET A 585 17.18 6.93 1.94
C MET A 585 17.39 5.47 2.36
N SER A 586 16.33 4.84 2.89
CA SER A 586 16.29 3.42 3.23
C SER A 586 16.54 2.54 2.00
N SER A 587 15.88 2.83 0.87
CA SER A 587 16.05 2.10 -0.39
C SER A 587 17.50 2.08 -0.88
N LEU A 588 18.16 3.25 -0.90
CA LEU A 588 19.56 3.33 -1.27
C LEU A 588 20.44 2.56 -0.27
N ALA A 589 20.22 2.77 1.02
CA ALA A 589 21.08 2.22 2.07
C ALA A 589 21.08 0.69 2.07
N PHE A 590 19.90 0.05 2.09
CA PHE A 590 19.82 -1.42 2.10
C PHE A 590 20.37 -2.02 0.79
N THR A 591 20.16 -1.34 -0.34
CA THR A 591 20.63 -1.81 -1.65
C THR A 591 22.15 -1.82 -1.72
N LEU A 592 22.78 -0.70 -1.33
CA LEU A 592 24.23 -0.58 -1.33
C LEU A 592 24.84 -1.54 -0.32
N PHE A 593 24.26 -1.66 0.87
CA PHE A 593 24.68 -2.63 1.87
C PHE A 593 24.63 -4.08 1.35
N GLY A 594 23.49 -4.50 0.79
CA GLY A 594 23.35 -5.86 0.27
C GLY A 594 24.26 -6.11 -0.94
N THR A 595 24.42 -5.12 -1.82
CA THR A 595 25.38 -5.20 -2.94
C THR A 595 26.81 -5.40 -2.44
N LEU A 596 27.23 -4.63 -1.43
CA LEU A 596 28.57 -4.78 -0.84
C LEU A 596 28.75 -6.12 -0.13
N MET A 597 27.73 -6.63 0.57
CA MET A 597 27.76 -7.96 1.19
C MET A 597 27.95 -9.07 0.14
N VAL A 598 27.21 -9.01 -0.99
CA VAL A 598 27.37 -9.96 -2.10
C VAL A 598 28.76 -9.85 -2.73
N ILE A 599 29.28 -8.64 -2.92
CA ILE A 599 30.64 -8.44 -3.44
C ILE A 599 31.69 -9.04 -2.48
N PHE A 600 31.55 -8.83 -1.17
CA PHE A 600 32.49 -9.38 -0.18
C PHE A 600 32.45 -10.90 -0.15
N ALA A 601 31.25 -11.48 -0.26
CA ALA A 601 31.05 -12.92 -0.37
C ALA A 601 31.64 -13.52 -1.66
N ALA A 602 31.58 -12.79 -2.76
CA ALA A 602 32.12 -13.23 -4.05
C ALA A 602 33.65 -13.20 -4.11
N ILE A 603 34.34 -12.54 -3.17
CA ILE A 603 35.80 -12.50 -3.08
C ILE A 603 36.27 -13.75 -2.31
N PRO A 604 36.89 -14.76 -2.97
CA PRO A 604 37.17 -16.04 -2.33
C PRO A 604 38.05 -15.96 -1.07
N PRO A 605 39.11 -15.12 -1.01
CA PRO A 605 39.89 -14.95 0.22
C PRO A 605 39.09 -14.43 1.41
N LEU A 606 38.08 -13.59 1.18
CA LEU A 606 37.26 -13.05 2.26
C LEU A 606 36.25 -14.09 2.76
N ALA A 607 35.65 -14.85 1.84
CA ALA A 607 34.75 -15.94 2.17
C ALA A 607 35.45 -17.06 2.96
N SER A 608 36.65 -17.48 2.55
CA SER A 608 37.39 -18.55 3.23
C SER A 608 37.82 -18.17 4.66
N VAL A 609 38.21 -16.90 4.89
CA VAL A 609 38.54 -16.41 6.23
C VAL A 609 37.35 -16.57 7.18
N ILE A 610 36.15 -16.17 6.76
CA ILE A 610 34.96 -16.28 7.62
C ILE A 610 34.54 -17.73 7.81
N ARG A 611 34.59 -18.56 6.76
CA ARG A 611 34.32 -20.00 6.86
C ARG A 611 35.24 -20.67 7.87
N SER A 612 36.53 -20.34 7.86
CA SER A 612 37.51 -20.88 8.82
C SER A 612 37.20 -20.44 10.26
N TRP A 613 36.79 -19.20 10.49
CA TRP A 613 36.49 -18.68 11.82
C TRP A 613 35.21 -19.27 12.44
N VAL A 614 34.32 -19.76 11.59
CA VAL A 614 33.06 -20.38 11.98
C VAL A 614 33.18 -21.93 11.97
N GLY A 615 34.33 -22.48 11.58
CA GLY A 615 34.64 -23.91 11.65
C GLY A 615 34.03 -24.74 10.52
N LEU A 616 33.79 -24.14 9.35
CA LEU A 616 33.29 -24.79 8.14
C LEU A 616 34.40 -25.35 7.23
N GLU A 617 35.63 -24.84 7.36
CA GLU A 617 36.83 -25.23 6.59
C GLU A 617 38.04 -25.38 7.50
#